data_AF-A0A2R6AKI0-F1
#
_entry.id   AF-A0A2R6AKI0-F1
#
_cell.length_a   1.000
_cell.length_b   1.000
_cell.length_c   1.000
_cell.angle_alpha   90.00
_cell.angle_beta   90.00
_cell.angle_gamma   90.00
#
_symmetry.space_group_name_H-M   'P 1'
#
loop_
_entity.id
_entity.type
_entity.pdbx_description
1 polymer ?
#
loop_
_entity_poly.entity_id
_entity_poly.type
_entity_poly.pdbx_seq_one_letter_code
_entity_poly.pdbx_strand_id
1 'polypeptide(L)'
;MMIIIYKMDRLFCECGEKAVYLDNNSGISYCKKCFLNYIYKKAVKTIKHYNMIEIGDKILLAVSGGKDSIVLVDIMGKLAKKLQKIKLFAVTIDEGIEIEGGNYRNEAIEYARVITQKYSIPHKVVSYRELFGGSLTEYVKANVYKGSACSVCGVFRRRAINLIAEELGANKIATGHNKDDEAQTILMNVLRGDLERILRLNNISEEFIPRIKPLRRISEREIAMYAYLKGYKFQINECPYSHDAIRDKVRDVLEQVSTQINGVYDALLNFQDKLVNYITIHQVTLNKCIYCGKPTSPKSKICKPCEYKLEFTKKINYIHSNESL
;
A
#
# COMPACT_ATOMS: atom_id res chain seq x y z
N MET A 1 28.64 -8.61 -37.13
CA MET A 1 27.61 -7.62 -37.55
C MET A 1 26.26 -7.79 -36.84
N MET A 2 25.71 -9.01 -36.71
CA MET A 2 24.43 -9.28 -36.01
C MET A 2 24.39 -8.91 -34.50
N ILE A 3 25.50 -9.05 -33.76
CA ILE A 3 25.55 -8.72 -32.31
C ILE A 3 25.51 -7.20 -32.07
N ILE A 4 26.01 -6.40 -33.03
CA ILE A 4 26.03 -4.94 -32.93
C ILE A 4 24.63 -4.37 -33.24
N ILE A 5 23.93 -4.96 -34.21
CA ILE A 5 22.56 -4.57 -34.58
C ILE A 5 21.59 -4.81 -33.41
N TYR A 6 21.68 -5.96 -32.72
CA TYR A 6 20.84 -6.26 -31.53
C TYR A 6 21.07 -5.33 -30.33
N LYS A 7 22.25 -4.70 -30.23
CA LYS A 7 22.56 -3.71 -29.19
C LYS A 7 22.09 -2.30 -29.56
N MET A 8 22.01 -1.97 -30.85
CA MET A 8 21.56 -0.65 -31.32
C MET A 8 20.04 -0.46 -31.16
N ASP A 9 19.23 -1.49 -31.38
CA ASP A 9 17.76 -1.42 -31.21
C ASP A 9 17.33 -1.12 -29.77
N ARG A 10 18.23 -1.32 -28.79
CA ARG A 10 17.96 -1.02 -27.38
C ARG A 10 18.22 0.43 -26.99
N LEU A 11 18.88 1.22 -27.86
CA LEU A 11 19.26 2.61 -27.58
C LEU A 11 18.12 3.61 -27.85
N PHE A 12 17.15 3.22 -28.66
CA PHE A 12 16.06 4.10 -29.08
C PHE A 12 14.70 3.52 -28.71
N CYS A 13 13.78 4.43 -28.41
CA CYS A 13 12.36 4.12 -28.31
C CYS A 13 11.78 3.92 -29.70
N GLU A 14 10.68 3.19 -29.82
CA GLU A 14 9.91 3.10 -31.07
C GLU A 14 9.52 4.47 -31.67
N CYS A 15 9.45 5.53 -30.87
CA CYS A 15 9.19 6.89 -31.34
C CYS A 15 10.43 7.64 -31.85
N GLY A 16 11.59 6.97 -32.00
CA GLY A 16 12.85 7.53 -32.49
C GLY A 16 13.71 8.27 -31.44
N GLU A 17 13.16 8.53 -30.25
CA GLU A 17 13.86 9.23 -29.17
C GLU A 17 14.80 8.31 -28.38
N LYS A 18 15.83 8.89 -27.76
CA LYS A 18 16.78 8.13 -26.92
C LYS A 18 16.04 7.42 -25.77
N ALA A 19 16.28 6.11 -25.65
CA ALA A 19 15.70 5.29 -24.61
C ALA A 19 16.32 5.62 -23.24
N VAL A 20 15.48 5.59 -22.21
CA VAL A 20 15.88 5.73 -20.81
C VAL A 20 15.53 4.50 -19.98
N TYR A 21 14.67 3.62 -20.50
CA TYR A 21 14.23 2.41 -19.81
C TYR A 21 14.08 1.26 -20.81
N LEU A 22 14.57 0.08 -20.45
CA LEU A 22 14.37 -1.18 -21.18
C LEU A 22 13.47 -2.08 -20.34
N ASP A 23 12.34 -2.50 -20.91
CA ASP A 23 11.52 -3.55 -20.30
C ASP A 23 12.11 -4.92 -20.65
N ASN A 24 12.75 -5.55 -19.66
CA ASN A 24 13.39 -6.85 -19.84
C ASN A 24 12.41 -7.98 -20.21
N ASN A 25 11.10 -7.82 -19.94
CA ASN A 25 10.11 -8.85 -20.27
C ASN A 25 9.68 -8.79 -21.74
N SER A 26 9.41 -7.58 -22.25
CA SER A 26 8.96 -7.39 -23.64
C SER A 26 10.11 -7.12 -24.62
N GLY A 27 11.30 -6.75 -24.12
CA GLY A 27 12.42 -6.30 -24.93
C GLY A 27 12.28 -4.87 -25.45
N ILE A 28 11.20 -4.17 -25.12
CA ILE A 28 10.90 -2.83 -25.64
C ILE A 28 11.67 -1.76 -24.86
N SER A 29 12.34 -0.88 -25.60
CA SER A 29 12.98 0.33 -25.08
C SER A 29 12.04 1.53 -25.13
N TYR A 30 12.03 2.33 -24.07
CA TYR A 30 11.17 3.50 -23.92
C TYR A 30 11.98 4.76 -23.65
N CYS A 31 11.67 5.85 -24.36
CA CYS A 31 12.10 7.19 -23.99
C CYS A 31 11.29 7.70 -22.78
N LYS A 32 11.70 8.83 -22.20
CA LYS A 32 11.03 9.41 -21.02
C LYS A 32 9.51 9.56 -21.20
N LYS A 33 9.06 10.15 -22.31
CA LYS A 33 7.63 10.40 -22.58
C LYS A 33 6.85 9.09 -22.74
N CYS A 34 7.38 8.17 -23.54
CA CYS A 34 6.74 6.89 -23.82
C CYS A 34 6.67 6.00 -22.58
N PHE A 35 7.72 5.97 -21.76
CA PHE A 35 7.73 5.23 -20.51
C PHE A 35 6.66 5.73 -19.53
N LEU A 36 6.56 7.04 -19.30
CA LEU A 36 5.55 7.62 -18.41
C LEU A 36 4.11 7.30 -18.90
N ASN A 37 3.89 7.31 -20.20
CA ASN A 37 2.59 6.93 -20.78
C ASN A 37 2.33 5.43 -20.66
N TYR A 38 3.36 4.60 -20.88
CA TYR A 38 3.30 3.15 -20.72
C TYR A 38 2.87 2.77 -19.29
N ILE A 39 3.51 3.32 -18.26
CA ILE A 39 3.15 3.06 -16.86
C ILE A 39 1.71 3.52 -16.54
N TYR A 40 1.30 4.72 -16.99
CA TYR A 40 -0.08 5.17 -16.84
C TYR A 40 -1.08 4.22 -17.51
N LYS A 41 -0.83 3.80 -18.75
CA LYS A 41 -1.68 2.84 -19.46
C LYS A 41 -1.71 1.47 -18.76
N LYS A 42 -0.59 1.02 -18.21
CA LYS A 42 -0.48 -0.24 -17.46
C LYS A 42 -1.34 -0.22 -16.18
N ALA A 43 -1.34 0.90 -15.44
CA ALA A 43 -2.22 1.09 -14.29
C ALA A 43 -3.70 1.13 -14.70
N VAL A 44 -4.05 1.87 -15.77
CA VAL A 44 -5.43 1.92 -16.28
C VAL A 44 -5.91 0.55 -16.77
N LYS A 45 -5.04 -0.22 -17.44
CA LYS A 45 -5.34 -1.60 -17.85
C LYS A 45 -5.59 -2.48 -16.63
N THR A 46 -4.81 -2.33 -15.57
CA THR A 46 -4.99 -3.03 -14.29
C THR A 46 -6.33 -2.68 -13.66
N ILE A 47 -6.64 -1.39 -13.52
CA ILE A 47 -7.93 -0.91 -12.98
C ILE A 47 -9.11 -1.53 -13.73
N LYS A 48 -9.06 -1.54 -15.06
CA LYS A 48 -10.12 -2.13 -15.89
C LYS A 48 -10.20 -3.65 -15.76
N HIS A 49 -9.06 -4.34 -15.79
CA HIS A 49 -9.02 -5.81 -15.75
C HIS A 49 -9.64 -6.36 -14.46
N TYR A 50 -9.45 -5.68 -13.33
CA TYR A 50 -10.00 -6.08 -12.03
C TYR A 50 -11.26 -5.31 -11.63
N ASN A 51 -11.90 -4.58 -12.54
CA ASN A 51 -13.10 -3.77 -12.28
C ASN A 51 -12.99 -2.92 -11.00
N MET A 52 -11.85 -2.25 -10.81
CA MET A 52 -11.54 -1.57 -9.54
C MET A 52 -12.36 -0.29 -9.32
N ILE A 53 -12.78 0.36 -10.40
CA ILE A 53 -13.38 1.70 -10.38
C ILE A 53 -14.61 1.73 -11.28
N GLU A 54 -15.68 2.32 -10.76
CA GLU A 54 -16.94 2.57 -11.46
C GLU A 54 -17.22 4.08 -11.55
N ILE A 55 -18.19 4.45 -12.39
CA ILE A 55 -18.66 5.83 -12.50
C ILE A 55 -19.36 6.23 -11.21
N GLY A 56 -19.00 7.39 -10.66
CA GLY A 56 -19.55 7.91 -9.40
C GLY A 56 -18.74 7.55 -8.16
N ASP A 57 -17.69 6.71 -8.29
CA ASP A 57 -16.88 6.29 -7.15
C ASP A 57 -16.23 7.47 -6.41
N LYS A 58 -16.25 7.36 -5.08
CA LYS A 58 -15.55 8.22 -4.14
C LYS A 58 -14.39 7.44 -3.54
N ILE A 59 -13.17 7.73 -3.98
CA ILE A 59 -12.00 6.91 -3.69
C ILE A 59 -11.08 7.64 -2.71
N LEU A 60 -10.79 7.01 -1.58
CA LEU A 60 -9.76 7.46 -0.65
C LEU A 60 -8.39 6.88 -1.03
N LEU A 61 -7.42 7.75 -1.32
CA LEU A 61 -6.02 7.39 -1.53
C LEU A 61 -5.29 7.37 -0.19
N ALA A 62 -4.76 6.21 0.20
CA ALA A 62 -3.88 6.11 1.37
C ALA A 62 -2.44 6.50 0.98
N VAL A 63 -1.97 7.66 1.44
CA VAL A 63 -0.70 8.26 1.06
C VAL A 63 0.30 8.18 2.20
N SER A 64 1.25 7.26 2.11
CA SER A 64 2.32 7.08 3.12
C SER A 64 3.47 8.09 2.95
N GLY A 65 3.55 8.76 1.80
CA GLY A 65 4.64 9.66 1.42
C GLY A 65 5.86 8.96 0.80
N GLY A 66 5.85 7.63 0.76
CA GLY A 66 6.83 6.85 -0.01
C GLY A 66 6.52 6.86 -1.52
N LYS A 67 7.51 6.46 -2.33
CA LYS A 67 7.48 6.51 -3.80
C LYS A 67 6.18 5.94 -4.40
N ASP A 68 5.75 4.77 -3.94
CA ASP A 68 4.62 4.05 -4.53
C ASP A 68 3.31 4.80 -4.32
N SER A 69 3.12 5.38 -3.12
CA SER A 69 1.93 6.17 -2.81
C SER A 69 1.89 7.51 -3.54
N ILE A 70 3.04 8.14 -3.79
CA ILE A 70 3.12 9.38 -4.57
C ILE A 70 2.81 9.10 -6.05
N VAL A 71 3.35 8.01 -6.61
CA VAL A 71 3.04 7.57 -7.98
C VAL A 71 1.57 7.19 -8.13
N LEU A 72 0.98 6.54 -7.12
CA LEU A 72 -0.46 6.26 -7.07
C LEU A 72 -1.28 7.55 -7.18
N VAL A 73 -0.96 8.60 -6.39
CA VAL A 73 -1.68 9.88 -6.46
C VAL A 73 -1.58 10.52 -7.84
N ASP A 74 -0.39 10.51 -8.46
CA ASP A 74 -0.21 11.07 -9.80
C ASP A 74 -1.04 10.34 -10.87
N ILE A 75 -1.04 9.00 -10.85
CA ILE A 75 -1.79 8.18 -11.81
C ILE A 75 -3.29 8.34 -11.60
N MET A 76 -3.75 8.25 -10.35
CA MET A 76 -5.17 8.40 -10.00
C MET A 76 -5.68 9.81 -10.28
N GLY A 77 -4.89 10.85 -9.95
CA GLY A 77 -5.23 12.23 -10.25
C GLY A 77 -5.36 12.52 -11.75
N LYS A 78 -4.48 11.96 -12.58
CA LYS A 78 -4.62 12.02 -14.05
C LYS A 78 -5.85 11.28 -14.54
N LEU A 79 -6.13 10.10 -13.98
CA LEU A 79 -7.31 9.32 -14.34
C LEU A 79 -8.60 10.08 -13.97
N ALA A 80 -8.68 10.67 -12.79
CA ALA A 80 -9.82 11.45 -12.35
C ALA A 80 -10.07 12.67 -13.25
N LYS A 81 -9.02 13.42 -13.63
CA LYS A 81 -9.12 14.52 -14.60
C LYS A 81 -9.63 14.07 -15.97
N LYS A 82 -9.26 12.86 -16.41
CA LYS A 82 -9.67 12.30 -17.70
C LYS A 82 -11.11 11.77 -17.67
N LEU A 83 -11.53 11.12 -16.59
CA LEU A 83 -12.86 10.53 -16.47
C LEU A 83 -13.93 11.56 -16.08
N GLN A 84 -13.57 12.56 -15.27
CA GLN A 84 -14.47 13.60 -14.70
C GLN A 84 -15.70 13.04 -13.99
N LYS A 85 -15.64 11.77 -13.58
CA LYS A 85 -16.76 11.00 -13.05
C LYS A 85 -16.42 10.25 -11.76
N ILE A 86 -15.26 10.53 -11.18
CA ILE A 86 -14.83 9.97 -9.89
C ILE A 86 -14.33 11.10 -9.00
N LYS A 87 -14.54 10.96 -7.69
CA LYS A 87 -14.05 11.90 -6.69
C LYS A 87 -12.92 11.27 -5.90
N LEU A 88 -11.81 11.98 -5.78
CA LEU A 88 -10.65 11.52 -5.01
C LEU A 88 -10.55 12.29 -3.71
N PHE A 89 -10.14 11.59 -2.66
CA PHE A 89 -9.67 12.13 -1.40
C PHE A 89 -8.32 11.50 -1.08
N ALA A 90 -7.51 12.14 -0.25
CA ALA A 90 -6.25 11.58 0.22
C ALA A 90 -6.18 11.63 1.74
N VAL A 91 -5.56 10.61 2.34
CA VAL A 91 -5.22 10.61 3.77
C VAL A 91 -3.77 10.22 3.98
N THR A 92 -3.09 10.95 4.86
CA THR A 92 -1.80 10.54 5.44
C THR A 92 -1.99 10.31 6.93
N ILE A 93 -1.53 9.16 7.41
CA ILE A 93 -1.60 8.80 8.83
C ILE A 93 -0.24 9.08 9.46
N ASP A 94 -0.23 9.93 10.48
CA ASP A 94 0.92 10.19 11.33
C ASP A 94 0.90 9.24 12.54
N GLU A 95 1.84 8.32 12.57
CA GLU A 95 1.99 7.37 13.67
C GLU A 95 2.54 8.03 14.95
N GLY A 96 3.07 9.25 14.87
CA GLY A 96 3.76 9.92 15.98
C GLY A 96 5.07 9.21 16.34
N ILE A 97 5.84 8.83 15.32
CA ILE A 97 7.18 8.26 15.48
C ILE A 97 8.19 9.40 15.46
N GLU A 98 8.99 9.50 16.51
CA GLU A 98 10.08 10.47 16.60
C GLU A 98 11.39 9.84 16.12
N ILE A 99 12.13 10.59 15.30
CA ILE A 99 13.48 10.26 14.83
C ILE A 99 14.40 11.46 15.10
N GLU A 100 15.71 11.28 14.89
CA GLU A 100 16.63 12.41 14.89
C GLU A 100 16.20 13.43 13.81
N GLY A 101 16.06 14.70 14.19
CA GLY A 101 15.55 15.75 13.29
C GLY A 101 14.03 15.93 13.29
N GLY A 102 13.28 15.22 14.14
CA GLY A 102 11.87 15.50 14.43
C GLY A 102 10.93 14.32 14.13
N ASN A 103 9.72 14.63 13.65
CA ASN A 103 8.73 13.59 13.35
C ASN A 103 9.08 12.88 12.04
N TYR A 104 9.12 11.55 12.09
CA TYR A 104 9.34 10.63 10.97
C TYR A 104 8.50 10.96 9.72
N ARG A 105 7.29 11.48 9.92
CA ARG A 105 6.30 11.72 8.86
C ARG A 105 6.37 13.10 8.21
N ASN A 106 7.26 13.99 8.66
CA ASN A 106 7.31 15.37 8.19
C ASN A 106 7.49 15.46 6.66
N GLU A 107 8.51 14.80 6.11
CA GLU A 107 8.76 14.75 4.66
C GLU A 107 7.58 14.13 3.90
N ALA A 108 7.05 13.01 4.40
CA ALA A 108 5.91 12.33 3.79
C ALA A 108 4.69 13.24 3.69
N ILE A 109 4.38 13.99 4.75
CA ILE A 109 3.24 14.93 4.78
C ILE A 109 3.46 16.05 3.77
N GLU A 110 4.66 16.64 3.72
CA GLU A 110 4.99 17.70 2.76
C GLU A 110 4.83 17.22 1.32
N TYR A 111 5.47 16.11 0.95
CA TYR A 111 5.41 15.59 -0.41
C TYR A 111 4.01 15.11 -0.81
N ALA A 112 3.25 14.54 0.13
CA ALA A 112 1.85 14.21 -0.08
C ALA A 112 0.99 15.45 -0.35
N ARG A 113 1.20 16.56 0.38
CA ARG A 113 0.50 17.84 0.14
C ARG A 113 0.81 18.39 -1.24
N VAL A 114 2.07 18.42 -1.65
CA VAL A 114 2.49 18.93 -2.97
C VAL A 114 1.81 18.17 -4.10
N ILE A 115 1.85 16.83 -4.09
CA ILE A 115 1.28 16.03 -5.18
C ILE A 115 -0.25 16.06 -5.19
N THR A 116 -0.90 16.12 -4.03
CA THR A 116 -2.37 16.18 -3.95
C THR A 116 -2.90 17.54 -4.41
N GLN A 117 -2.22 18.64 -4.04
CA GLN A 117 -2.56 19.99 -4.48
C GLN A 117 -2.49 20.14 -6.02
N LYS A 118 -1.49 19.53 -6.67
CA LYS A 118 -1.37 19.50 -8.15
C LYS A 118 -2.62 18.97 -8.86
N TYR A 119 -3.37 18.08 -8.20
CA TYR A 119 -4.60 17.48 -8.72
C TYR A 119 -5.87 17.99 -8.04
N SER A 120 -5.76 18.98 -7.15
CA SER A 120 -6.87 19.52 -6.36
C SER A 120 -7.59 18.43 -5.56
N ILE A 121 -6.83 17.45 -5.03
CA ILE A 121 -7.35 16.36 -4.21
C ILE A 121 -7.35 16.83 -2.75
N PRO A 122 -8.49 16.84 -2.05
CA PRO A 122 -8.53 17.14 -0.62
C PRO A 122 -7.67 16.13 0.16
N HIS A 123 -6.74 16.63 0.95
CA HIS A 123 -5.79 15.82 1.71
C HIS A 123 -5.96 16.05 3.21
N LYS A 124 -6.27 14.98 3.96
CA LYS A 124 -6.36 14.99 5.42
C LYS A 124 -5.13 14.34 6.03
N VAL A 125 -4.56 14.97 7.04
CA VAL A 125 -3.53 14.36 7.91
C VAL A 125 -4.18 14.04 9.24
N VAL A 126 -4.00 12.82 9.74
CA VAL A 126 -4.61 12.37 10.99
C VAL A 126 -3.58 11.59 11.80
N SER A 127 -3.53 11.83 13.11
CA SER A 127 -2.55 11.17 13.99
C SER A 127 -3.13 10.00 14.77
N TYR A 128 -2.28 9.07 15.20
CA TYR A 128 -2.67 8.04 16.17
C TYR A 128 -3.08 8.63 17.51
N ARG A 129 -2.46 9.74 17.93
CA ARG A 129 -2.82 10.42 19.17
C ARG A 129 -4.28 10.88 19.12
N GLU A 130 -4.70 11.52 18.05
CA GLU A 130 -6.08 11.98 17.85
C GLU A 130 -7.10 10.82 17.83
N LEU A 131 -6.79 9.72 17.13
CA LEU A 131 -7.74 8.63 16.93
C LEU A 131 -7.77 7.60 18.08
N PHE A 132 -6.62 7.37 18.69
CA PHE A 132 -6.39 6.23 19.58
C PHE A 132 -5.94 6.65 20.99
N GLY A 133 -5.57 7.91 21.19
CA GLY A 133 -5.18 8.46 22.50
C GLY A 133 -3.69 8.34 22.81
N GLY A 134 -2.87 7.87 21.87
CA GLY A 134 -1.41 7.82 22.01
C GLY A 134 -0.69 7.64 20.67
N SER A 135 0.61 7.97 20.64
CA SER A 135 1.48 7.72 19.49
C SER A 135 1.97 6.28 19.45
N LEU A 136 2.43 5.80 18.29
CA LEU A 136 3.01 4.46 18.18
C LEU A 136 4.18 4.27 19.15
N THR A 137 5.03 5.28 19.30
CA THR A 137 6.17 5.24 20.24
C THR A 137 5.70 5.04 21.68
N GLU A 138 4.61 5.70 22.10
CA GLU A 138 4.03 5.50 23.43
C GLU A 138 3.46 4.07 23.61
N TYR A 139 2.72 3.57 22.61
CA TYR A 139 2.20 2.20 22.64
C TYR A 139 3.32 1.15 22.74
N VAL A 140 4.42 1.36 22.01
CA VAL A 140 5.60 0.48 22.05
C VAL A 140 6.28 0.56 23.41
N LYS A 141 6.52 1.76 23.95
CA LYS A 141 7.13 1.96 25.29
C LYS A 141 6.29 1.34 26.40
N ALA A 142 4.96 1.45 26.32
CA ALA A 142 4.04 0.83 27.28
C ALA A 142 3.94 -0.71 27.15
N ASN A 143 4.60 -1.30 26.14
CA ASN A 143 4.64 -2.74 25.90
C ASN A 143 3.23 -3.37 25.81
N VAL A 144 2.31 -2.72 25.08
CA VAL A 144 0.91 -3.17 24.94
C VAL A 144 0.76 -4.49 24.18
N TYR A 145 1.80 -4.89 23.46
CA TYR A 145 1.84 -6.11 22.67
C TYR A 145 3.26 -6.65 22.65
N LYS A 146 3.43 -7.94 22.99
CA LYS A 146 4.74 -8.61 23.07
C LYS A 146 5.40 -8.87 21.70
N GLY A 147 4.67 -8.68 20.60
CA GLY A 147 5.23 -8.81 19.25
C GLY A 147 5.78 -7.49 18.70
N SER A 148 6.01 -7.44 17.40
CA SER A 148 6.62 -6.26 16.77
C SER A 148 5.73 -5.01 16.84
N ALA A 149 6.37 -3.83 16.89
CA ALA A 149 5.70 -2.54 16.75
C ALA A 149 4.87 -2.45 15.46
N CYS A 150 5.32 -3.08 14.38
CA CYS A 150 4.60 -3.22 13.11
C CYS A 150 3.23 -3.91 13.25
N SER A 151 3.06 -4.79 14.24
CA SER A 151 1.78 -5.47 14.51
C SER A 151 0.73 -4.49 15.01
N VAL A 152 1.11 -3.64 15.99
CA VAL A 152 0.24 -2.58 16.52
C VAL A 152 -0.01 -1.51 15.46
N CYS A 153 1.07 -1.05 14.82
CA CYS A 153 1.00 -0.03 13.78
C CYS A 153 0.11 -0.44 12.60
N GLY A 154 0.24 -1.66 12.08
CA GLY A 154 -0.59 -2.13 10.97
C GLY A 154 -2.08 -2.17 11.33
N VAL A 155 -2.42 -2.55 12.56
CA VAL A 155 -3.81 -2.59 13.06
C VAL A 155 -4.39 -1.18 13.13
N PHE A 156 -3.69 -0.25 13.77
CA PHE A 156 -4.13 1.15 13.88
C PHE A 156 -4.18 1.86 12.54
N ARG A 157 -3.20 1.64 11.64
CA ARG A 157 -3.20 2.24 10.30
C ARG A 157 -4.41 1.83 9.49
N ARG A 158 -4.73 0.53 9.45
CA ARG A 158 -5.92 0.04 8.74
C ARG A 158 -7.21 0.60 9.33
N ARG A 159 -7.28 0.68 10.67
CA ARG A 159 -8.41 1.26 11.39
C ARG A 159 -8.60 2.74 11.05
N ALA A 160 -7.53 3.53 11.11
CA ALA A 160 -7.54 4.95 10.81
C ALA A 160 -8.00 5.21 9.37
N ILE A 161 -7.42 4.50 8.38
CA ILE A 161 -7.81 4.65 6.97
C ILE A 161 -9.31 4.34 6.78
N ASN A 162 -9.83 3.28 7.41
CA ASN A 162 -11.26 2.95 7.30
C ASN A 162 -12.14 4.04 7.94
N LEU A 163 -11.78 4.55 9.12
CA LEU A 163 -12.55 5.62 9.78
C LEU A 163 -12.62 6.88 8.91
N ILE A 164 -11.50 7.28 8.31
CA ILE A 164 -11.46 8.45 7.43
C ILE A 164 -12.18 8.20 6.11
N ALA A 165 -12.15 6.98 5.58
CA ALA A 165 -12.92 6.62 4.40
C ALA A 165 -14.43 6.73 4.67
N GLU A 166 -14.91 6.24 5.81
CA GLU A 166 -16.30 6.37 6.23
C GLU A 166 -16.70 7.84 6.44
N GLU A 167 -15.88 8.62 7.14
CA GLU A 167 -16.11 10.06 7.39
C GLU A 167 -16.28 10.85 6.08
N LEU A 168 -15.46 10.56 5.07
CA LEU A 168 -15.51 11.24 3.78
C LEU A 168 -16.54 10.64 2.81
N GLY A 169 -17.26 9.59 3.23
CA GLY A 169 -18.20 8.86 2.39
C GLY A 169 -17.54 8.18 1.18
N ALA A 170 -16.28 7.77 1.32
CA ALA A 170 -15.55 7.03 0.29
C ALA A 170 -16.02 5.57 0.25
N ASN A 171 -16.30 5.06 -0.95
CA ASN A 171 -16.75 3.69 -1.19
C ASN A 171 -15.62 2.77 -1.67
N LYS A 172 -14.41 3.30 -1.92
CA LYS A 172 -13.21 2.52 -2.24
C LYS A 172 -11.98 3.13 -1.55
N ILE A 173 -11.00 2.30 -1.21
CA ILE A 173 -9.69 2.72 -0.70
C ILE A 173 -8.60 2.26 -1.65
N ALA A 174 -7.85 3.17 -2.26
CA ALA A 174 -6.70 2.83 -3.08
C ALA A 174 -5.40 2.85 -2.25
N THR A 175 -4.55 1.84 -2.45
CA THR A 175 -3.23 1.75 -1.80
C THR A 175 -2.11 1.55 -2.82
N GLY A 176 -0.89 1.96 -2.46
CA GLY A 176 0.27 1.95 -3.34
C GLY A 176 0.94 0.60 -3.53
N HIS A 177 0.36 -0.52 -3.09
CA HIS A 177 0.99 -1.84 -3.22
C HIS A 177 1.24 -2.18 -4.68
N ASN A 178 2.48 -2.54 -4.99
CA ASN A 178 2.99 -2.79 -6.33
C ASN A 178 3.10 -4.30 -6.63
N LYS A 179 3.62 -4.67 -7.79
CA LYS A 179 3.76 -6.07 -8.21
C LYS A 179 4.65 -6.89 -7.26
N ASP A 180 5.75 -6.31 -6.83
CA ASP A 180 6.73 -6.94 -5.95
C ASP A 180 6.13 -7.17 -4.54
N ASP A 181 5.42 -6.18 -3.99
CA ASP A 181 4.67 -6.31 -2.72
C ASP A 181 3.66 -7.47 -2.75
N GLU A 182 2.92 -7.60 -3.85
CA GLU A 182 1.92 -8.64 -4.00
C GLU A 182 2.57 -10.01 -4.15
N ALA A 183 3.63 -10.13 -4.96
CA ALA A 183 4.37 -11.39 -5.11
C ALA A 183 4.99 -11.86 -3.79
N GLN A 184 5.61 -10.95 -3.03
CA GLN A 184 6.13 -11.23 -1.69
C GLN A 184 5.00 -11.70 -0.77
N THR A 185 3.85 -11.01 -0.77
CA THR A 185 2.71 -11.37 0.07
C THR A 185 2.13 -12.74 -0.30
N ILE A 186 2.02 -13.06 -1.59
CA ILE A 186 1.57 -14.36 -2.09
C ILE A 186 2.53 -15.46 -1.59
N LEU A 187 3.83 -15.31 -1.85
CA LEU A 187 4.82 -16.31 -1.47
C LEU A 187 4.90 -16.49 0.05
N MET A 188 4.86 -15.41 0.83
CA MET A 188 4.80 -15.47 2.30
C MET A 188 3.59 -16.29 2.79
N ASN A 189 2.42 -16.15 2.16
CA ASN A 189 1.24 -16.91 2.57
C ASN A 189 1.30 -18.38 2.11
N VAL A 190 1.90 -18.66 0.95
CA VAL A 190 2.19 -20.03 0.50
C VAL A 190 3.13 -20.74 1.49
N LEU A 191 4.23 -20.09 1.88
CA LEU A 191 5.19 -20.64 2.84
C LEU A 191 4.59 -20.87 4.23
N ARG A 192 3.55 -20.11 4.60
CA ARG A 192 2.80 -20.30 5.85
C ARG A 192 1.70 -21.35 5.76
N GLY A 193 1.39 -21.86 4.57
CA GLY A 193 0.24 -22.73 4.34
C GLY A 193 -1.12 -22.06 4.58
N ASP A 194 -1.20 -20.73 4.50
CA ASP A 194 -2.42 -19.96 4.82
C ASP A 194 -3.27 -19.75 3.56
N LEU A 195 -4.02 -20.79 3.18
CA LEU A 195 -4.87 -20.78 1.98
C LEU A 195 -5.94 -19.69 2.05
N GLU A 196 -6.54 -19.45 3.22
CA GLU A 196 -7.55 -18.40 3.38
C GLU A 196 -6.99 -17.02 3.02
N ARG A 197 -5.77 -16.68 3.46
CA ARG A 197 -5.15 -15.39 3.12
C ARG A 197 -4.82 -15.26 1.65
N ILE A 198 -4.43 -16.35 0.98
CA ILE A 198 -4.15 -16.34 -0.46
C ILE A 198 -5.43 -16.00 -1.25
N LEU A 199 -6.57 -16.54 -0.83
CA LEU A 199 -7.84 -16.42 -1.55
C LEU A 199 -8.65 -15.14 -1.24
N ARG A 200 -8.21 -14.31 -0.28
CA ARG A 200 -8.92 -13.09 0.15
C ARG A 200 -9.00 -11.94 -0.87
N LEU A 201 -8.54 -12.13 -2.12
CA LEU A 201 -8.63 -11.09 -3.16
C LEU A 201 -10.08 -10.67 -3.47
N ASN A 202 -11.03 -11.62 -3.49
CA ASN A 202 -12.41 -11.38 -3.90
C ASN A 202 -13.42 -11.39 -2.75
N ASN A 203 -13.03 -11.88 -1.57
CA ASN A 203 -13.92 -12.03 -0.42
C ASN A 203 -13.71 -10.91 0.60
N ILE A 204 -14.20 -9.72 0.24
CA ILE A 204 -14.35 -8.62 1.18
C ILE A 204 -15.77 -8.76 1.76
N SER A 205 -15.88 -8.99 3.07
CA SER A 205 -17.17 -8.88 3.76
C SER A 205 -17.79 -7.52 3.43
N GLU A 206 -19.09 -7.49 3.15
CA GLU A 206 -19.85 -6.27 2.83
C GLU A 206 -19.69 -5.17 3.89
N GLU A 207 -19.29 -5.54 5.12
CA GLU A 207 -19.03 -4.62 6.22
C GLU A 207 -17.73 -3.80 6.08
N PHE A 208 -16.89 -4.06 5.08
CA PHE A 208 -15.64 -3.33 4.84
C PHE A 208 -15.64 -2.59 3.50
N ILE A 209 -15.14 -1.35 3.53
CA ILE A 209 -14.88 -0.57 2.31
C ILE A 209 -13.83 -1.31 1.46
N PRO A 210 -14.15 -1.65 0.19
CA PRO A 210 -13.25 -2.38 -0.68
C PRO A 210 -11.91 -1.67 -0.91
N ARG A 211 -10.82 -2.45 -0.93
CA ARG A 211 -9.47 -1.96 -1.19
C ARG A 211 -9.03 -2.31 -2.61
N ILE A 212 -8.55 -1.31 -3.33
CA ILE A 212 -8.04 -1.45 -4.69
C ILE A 212 -6.54 -1.18 -4.75
N LYS A 213 -5.86 -1.85 -5.69
CA LYS A 213 -4.42 -1.76 -5.88
C LYS A 213 -4.09 -1.43 -7.35
N PRO A 214 -4.25 -0.16 -7.78
CA PRO A 214 -4.01 0.23 -9.17
C PRO A 214 -2.60 -0.08 -9.69
N LEU A 215 -1.62 -0.20 -8.80
CA LEU A 215 -0.22 -0.49 -9.13
C LEU A 215 0.13 -1.98 -9.10
N ARG A 216 -0.84 -2.89 -8.88
CA ARG A 216 -0.63 -4.33 -8.71
C ARG A 216 0.18 -5.01 -9.82
N ARG A 217 0.17 -4.50 -11.05
CA ARG A 217 0.92 -5.06 -12.20
C ARG A 217 2.15 -4.23 -12.60
N ILE A 218 2.55 -3.25 -11.79
CA ILE A 218 3.70 -2.39 -12.04
C ILE A 218 4.79 -2.76 -11.03
N SER A 219 6.02 -3.00 -11.48
CA SER A 219 7.12 -3.37 -10.57
C SER A 219 7.64 -2.18 -9.77
N GLU A 220 8.30 -2.48 -8.66
CA GLU A 220 8.96 -1.47 -7.84
C GLU A 220 10.00 -0.66 -8.65
N ARG A 221 10.77 -1.34 -9.51
CA ARG A 221 11.72 -0.71 -10.46
C ARG A 221 11.02 0.25 -11.43
N GLU A 222 9.87 -0.15 -11.97
CA GLU A 222 9.08 0.70 -12.86
C GLU A 222 8.56 1.95 -12.12
N ILE A 223 8.09 1.79 -10.88
CA ILE A 223 7.61 2.88 -10.03
C ILE A 223 8.74 3.84 -9.67
N ALA A 224 9.89 3.32 -9.25
CA ALA A 224 11.07 4.13 -8.93
C ALA A 224 11.51 4.96 -10.14
N MET A 225 11.60 4.34 -11.32
CA MET A 225 11.94 5.04 -12.55
C MET A 225 10.89 6.10 -12.92
N TYR A 226 9.60 5.80 -12.72
CA TYR A 226 8.52 6.75 -12.97
C TYR A 226 8.62 7.98 -12.06
N ALA A 227 8.83 7.76 -10.76
CA ALA A 227 9.00 8.84 -9.77
C ALA A 227 10.22 9.70 -10.11
N TYR A 228 11.35 9.06 -10.44
CA TYR A 228 12.58 9.73 -10.86
C TYR A 228 12.38 10.62 -12.10
N LEU A 229 11.82 10.06 -13.19
CA LEU A 229 11.59 10.81 -14.43
C LEU A 229 10.59 11.97 -14.26
N LYS A 230 9.67 11.86 -13.29
CA LYS A 230 8.75 12.94 -12.92
C LYS A 230 9.37 13.99 -11.99
N GLY A 231 10.54 13.72 -11.41
CA GLY A 231 11.16 14.58 -10.40
C GLY A 231 10.36 14.60 -9.10
N TYR A 232 9.66 13.50 -8.77
CA TYR A 232 8.92 13.42 -7.52
C TYR A 232 9.87 13.15 -6.36
N LYS A 233 9.73 13.98 -5.33
CA LYS A 233 10.30 13.73 -4.02
C LYS A 233 9.37 12.80 -3.23
N PHE A 234 9.97 11.98 -2.40
CA PHE A 234 9.29 11.06 -1.50
C PHE A 234 10.17 10.88 -0.27
N GLN A 235 9.58 10.43 0.83
CA GLN A 235 10.30 10.22 2.07
C GLN A 235 11.42 9.19 1.88
N ILE A 236 12.63 9.53 2.35
CA ILE A 236 13.81 8.67 2.26
C ILE A 236 14.03 7.93 3.58
N ASN A 237 13.66 8.56 4.70
CA ASN A 237 13.83 7.97 6.02
C ASN A 237 13.03 6.67 6.16
N GLU A 238 13.75 5.58 6.47
CA GLU A 238 13.17 4.30 6.83
C GLU A 238 12.57 4.35 8.23
N CYS A 239 11.54 3.54 8.48
CA CYS A 239 10.91 3.50 9.78
C CYS A 239 11.87 2.84 10.78
N PRO A 240 12.16 3.44 11.94
CA PRO A 240 13.05 2.84 12.94
C PRO A 240 12.51 1.51 13.51
N TYR A 241 11.22 1.23 13.31
CA TYR A 241 10.58 -0.02 13.70
C TYR A 241 10.43 -1.04 12.57
N SER A 242 10.81 -0.72 11.32
CA SER A 242 10.64 -1.65 10.19
C SER A 242 11.73 -2.71 10.19
N HIS A 243 11.47 -3.81 10.89
CA HIS A 243 12.18 -5.07 10.72
C HIS A 243 11.14 -6.18 10.51
N ASP A 244 11.00 -6.67 9.27
CA ASP A 244 10.19 -7.84 8.94
C ASP A 244 11.08 -8.90 8.31
N ALA A 245 11.78 -9.64 9.19
CA ALA A 245 12.75 -10.65 8.79
C ALA A 245 12.19 -11.68 7.79
N ILE A 246 10.89 -11.97 7.80
CA ILE A 246 10.29 -12.92 6.85
C ILE A 246 10.12 -12.26 5.49
N ARG A 247 9.56 -11.05 5.43
CA ARG A 247 9.37 -10.34 4.15
C ARG A 247 10.71 -10.06 3.49
N ASP A 248 11.72 -9.65 4.26
CA ASP A 248 13.07 -9.41 3.73
C ASP A 248 13.65 -10.68 3.11
N LYS A 249 13.56 -11.83 3.80
CA LYS A 249 14.02 -13.12 3.23
C LYS A 249 13.24 -13.55 2.00
N VAL A 250 11.94 -13.31 1.95
CA VAL A 250 11.13 -13.60 0.77
C VAL A 250 11.50 -12.70 -0.41
N ARG A 251 11.79 -11.42 -0.16
CA ARG A 251 12.31 -10.50 -1.18
C ARG A 251 13.63 -11.02 -1.74
N ASP A 252 14.59 -11.39 -0.88
CA ASP A 252 15.90 -11.92 -1.31
C ASP A 252 15.74 -13.16 -2.22
N VAL A 253 14.86 -14.08 -1.84
CA VAL A 253 14.56 -15.28 -2.64
C VAL A 253 13.95 -14.92 -4.00
N LEU A 254 12.96 -14.01 -4.03
CA LEU A 254 12.33 -13.59 -5.28
C LEU A 254 13.31 -12.87 -6.20
N GLU A 255 14.17 -12.02 -5.64
CA GLU A 255 15.23 -11.35 -6.40
C GLU A 255 16.19 -12.37 -7.01
N GLN A 256 16.69 -13.33 -6.23
CA GLN A 256 17.56 -14.39 -6.72
C GLN A 256 16.91 -15.22 -7.83
N VAL A 257 15.69 -15.71 -7.62
CA VAL A 257 14.97 -16.51 -8.62
C VAL A 257 14.72 -15.68 -9.89
N SER A 258 14.42 -14.38 -9.75
CA SER A 258 14.15 -13.51 -10.91
C SER A 258 15.36 -13.28 -11.81
N THR A 259 16.58 -13.53 -11.32
CA THR A 259 17.80 -13.49 -12.16
C THR A 259 17.89 -14.69 -13.11
N GLN A 260 17.24 -15.80 -12.77
CA GLN A 260 17.28 -17.06 -13.52
C GLN A 260 15.97 -17.32 -14.29
N ILE A 261 14.84 -16.84 -13.77
CA ILE A 261 13.50 -17.08 -14.32
C ILE A 261 12.80 -15.74 -14.55
N ASN A 262 12.66 -15.37 -15.83
CA ASN A 262 11.92 -14.19 -16.24
C ASN A 262 10.43 -14.33 -15.91
N GLY A 263 9.81 -13.25 -15.41
CA GLY A 263 8.37 -13.20 -15.17
C GLY A 263 7.87 -13.92 -13.91
N VAL A 264 8.75 -14.35 -13.00
CA VAL A 264 8.36 -15.05 -11.75
C VAL A 264 7.31 -14.28 -10.93
N TYR A 265 7.45 -12.97 -10.82
CA TYR A 265 6.48 -12.10 -10.14
C TYR A 265 5.10 -12.18 -10.80
N ASP A 266 5.04 -12.05 -12.13
CA ASP A 266 3.78 -12.12 -12.88
C ASP A 266 3.17 -13.52 -12.80
N ALA A 267 3.99 -14.58 -12.77
CA ALA A 267 3.55 -15.96 -12.59
C ALA A 267 2.85 -16.15 -11.24
N LEU A 268 3.40 -15.62 -10.14
CA LEU A 268 2.78 -15.69 -8.81
C LEU A 268 1.43 -14.96 -8.77
N LEU A 269 1.36 -13.75 -9.33
CA LEU A 269 0.10 -12.99 -9.39
C LEU A 269 -0.95 -13.70 -10.27
N ASN A 270 -0.54 -14.23 -11.42
CA ASN A 270 -1.41 -15.00 -12.30
C ASN A 270 -1.90 -16.30 -11.64
N PHE A 271 -1.04 -16.96 -10.87
CA PHE A 271 -1.39 -18.13 -10.08
C PHE A 271 -2.49 -17.79 -9.07
N GLN A 272 -2.31 -16.72 -8.29
CA GLN A 272 -3.33 -16.27 -7.35
C GLN A 272 -4.64 -15.91 -8.06
N ASP A 273 -4.59 -15.15 -9.16
CA ASP A 273 -5.79 -14.74 -9.93
C ASP A 273 -6.58 -15.95 -10.44
N LYS A 274 -5.89 -16.97 -10.96
CA LYS A 274 -6.52 -18.23 -11.38
C LYS A 274 -7.11 -18.96 -10.18
N LEU A 275 -6.36 -19.08 -9.09
CA LEU A 275 -6.77 -19.84 -7.91
C LEU A 275 -8.07 -19.30 -7.30
N VAL A 276 -8.24 -17.97 -7.24
CA VAL A 276 -9.46 -17.35 -6.69
C VAL A 276 -10.70 -17.65 -7.56
N ASN A 277 -10.53 -17.94 -8.86
CA ASN A 277 -11.65 -18.34 -9.71
C ASN A 277 -12.08 -19.81 -9.52
N TYR A 278 -11.21 -20.66 -8.98
CA TYR A 278 -11.50 -22.08 -8.77
C TYR A 278 -12.02 -22.40 -7.37
N ILE A 279 -11.73 -21.56 -6.37
CA ILE A 279 -12.06 -21.85 -4.98
C ILE A 279 -13.04 -20.79 -4.46
N THR A 280 -14.28 -21.22 -4.25
CA THR A 280 -15.27 -20.41 -3.52
C THR A 280 -15.02 -20.58 -2.03
N ILE A 281 -14.62 -19.52 -1.32
CA ILE A 281 -14.58 -19.55 0.14
C ILE A 281 -15.96 -19.16 0.67
N HIS A 282 -16.42 -19.88 1.70
CA HIS A 282 -17.58 -19.47 2.48
C HIS A 282 -17.35 -18.11 3.12
N GLN A 283 -18.37 -17.23 3.05
CA GLN A 283 -18.36 -15.99 3.80
C GLN A 283 -18.30 -16.31 5.29
N VAL A 284 -17.26 -15.78 5.94
CA VAL A 284 -17.13 -15.86 7.40
C VAL A 284 -18.00 -14.77 8.01
N THR A 285 -19.00 -15.15 8.79
CA THR A 285 -19.83 -14.20 9.56
C THR A 285 -18.96 -13.51 10.62
N LEU A 286 -18.78 -12.20 10.50
CA LEU A 286 -18.01 -11.41 11.45
C LEU A 286 -18.82 -11.15 12.72
N ASN A 287 -18.14 -11.01 13.85
CA ASN A 287 -18.77 -10.52 15.08
C ASN A 287 -18.62 -8.99 15.16
N LYS A 288 -19.39 -8.32 16.04
CA LYS A 288 -19.25 -6.89 16.31
C LYS A 288 -18.53 -6.64 17.62
N CYS A 289 -17.57 -5.72 17.60
CA CYS A 289 -16.85 -5.30 18.80
C CYS A 289 -17.79 -4.61 19.79
N ILE A 290 -17.81 -5.07 21.04
CA ILE A 290 -18.68 -4.49 22.09
C ILE A 290 -18.37 -3.03 22.44
N TYR A 291 -17.17 -2.52 22.13
CA TYR A 291 -16.78 -1.15 22.45
C TYR A 291 -16.97 -0.15 21.32
N CYS A 292 -16.87 -0.57 20.05
CA CYS A 292 -16.94 0.36 18.92
C CYS A 292 -17.91 -0.07 17.81
N GLY A 293 -18.61 -1.19 17.99
CA GLY A 293 -19.60 -1.71 17.03
C GLY A 293 -19.04 -2.23 15.71
N LYS A 294 -17.71 -2.23 15.54
CA LYS A 294 -17.05 -2.53 14.26
C LYS A 294 -16.69 -4.00 14.11
N PRO A 295 -16.48 -4.49 12.88
CA PRO A 295 -16.33 -5.92 12.65
C PRO A 295 -15.06 -6.48 13.31
N THR A 296 -15.16 -7.69 13.84
CA THR A 296 -14.08 -8.45 14.46
C THR A 296 -14.17 -9.94 14.11
N SER A 297 -13.13 -10.70 14.45
CA SER A 297 -13.10 -12.14 14.19
C SER A 297 -14.28 -12.84 14.86
N PRO A 298 -14.83 -13.92 14.28
CA PRO A 298 -16.02 -14.60 14.79
C PRO A 298 -15.91 -15.02 16.26
N LYS A 299 -14.70 -15.41 16.69
CA LYS A 299 -14.40 -15.87 18.05
C LYS A 299 -14.08 -14.75 19.04
N SER A 300 -14.08 -13.49 18.62
CA SER A 300 -13.65 -12.35 19.44
C SER A 300 -14.83 -11.43 19.74
N LYS A 301 -14.95 -10.96 20.99
CA LYS A 301 -15.93 -9.93 21.39
C LYS A 301 -15.38 -8.51 21.27
N ILE A 302 -14.06 -8.36 21.25
CA ILE A 302 -13.36 -7.08 21.20
C ILE A 302 -12.44 -7.10 19.98
N CYS A 303 -12.41 -6.00 19.22
CA CYS A 303 -11.49 -5.88 18.10
C CYS A 303 -10.08 -5.50 18.57
N LYS A 304 -9.05 -5.92 17.82
CA LYS A 304 -7.63 -5.63 18.15
C LYS A 304 -7.34 -4.14 18.45
N PRO A 305 -7.87 -3.15 17.70
CA PRO A 305 -7.69 -1.75 18.07
C PRO A 305 -8.20 -1.42 19.49
N CYS A 306 -9.39 -1.91 19.86
CA CYS A 306 -9.94 -1.69 21.20
C CYS A 306 -9.14 -2.44 22.27
N GLU A 307 -8.69 -3.67 21.99
CA GLU A 307 -7.81 -4.41 22.92
C GLU A 307 -6.53 -3.63 23.22
N TYR A 308 -5.84 -3.12 22.19
CA TYR A 308 -4.63 -2.32 22.38
C TYR A 308 -4.88 -1.03 23.14
N LYS A 309 -6.00 -0.33 22.87
CA LYS A 309 -6.38 0.88 23.61
C LYS A 309 -6.63 0.59 25.09
N LEU A 310 -7.37 -0.46 25.40
CA LEU A 310 -7.67 -0.85 26.79
C LEU A 310 -6.39 -1.23 27.54
N GLU A 311 -5.52 -2.00 26.90
CA GLU A 311 -4.24 -2.39 27.50
C GLU A 311 -3.33 -1.18 27.74
N PHE A 312 -3.29 -0.24 26.79
CA PHE A 312 -2.56 1.01 26.95
C PHE A 312 -3.05 1.84 28.14
N THR A 313 -4.37 2.06 28.26
CA THR A 313 -4.94 2.79 29.40
C THR A 313 -4.63 2.11 30.74
N LYS A 314 -4.71 0.78 30.80
CA LYS A 314 -4.35 0.03 32.03
C LYS A 314 -2.89 0.24 32.42
N LYS A 315 -1.97 0.18 31.44
CA LYS A 315 -0.53 0.35 31.68
C LYS A 315 -0.18 1.77 32.14
N ILE A 316 -0.76 2.78 31.50
CA ILE A 316 -0.52 4.18 31.86
C ILE A 316 -1.06 4.49 33.26
N ASN A 317 -2.27 4.03 33.61
CA ASN A 317 -2.81 4.22 34.95
C ASN A 317 -1.95 3.55 36.03
N TYR A 318 -1.41 2.35 35.76
CA TYR A 318 -0.50 1.66 36.68
C TYR A 318 0.83 2.39 36.90
N ILE A 319 1.37 3.03 35.85
CA ILE A 319 2.60 3.83 35.96
C ILE A 319 2.33 5.05 36.85
N HIS A 320 1.24 5.79 36.58
CA HIS A 320 0.90 6.97 37.38
C HIS A 320 0.61 6.66 38.84
N SER A 321 0.01 5.51 39.16
CA SER A 321 -0.20 5.08 40.55
C SER A 321 1.07 4.67 41.29
N ASN A 322 2.15 4.33 40.58
CA ASN A 322 3.43 3.93 41.18
C ASN A 322 4.47 5.06 41.22
N GLU A 323 4.30 6.12 40.42
CA GLU A 323 5.13 7.34 40.50
C GLU A 323 4.65 8.31 41.59
N SER A 324 3.49 8.06 42.19
CA SER A 324 2.89 8.86 43.27
C SER A 324 3.04 8.25 44.67
N LEU A 325 3.93 7.25 44.82
CA LEU A 325 4.37 6.62 46.07
C LEU A 325 5.86 6.87 46.29
#